data_AF-A0AAU5BWQ6-F1
#
_entry.id   AF-A0AAU5BWQ6-F1
#
_cell.length_a   1.000
_cell.length_b   1.000
_cell.length_c   1.000
_cell.angle_alpha   90.00
_cell.angle_beta   90.00
_cell.angle_gamma   90.00
#
_symmetry.space_group_name_H-M   'P 1'
#
loop_
_entity.id
_entity.type
_entity.pdbx_description
1 polymer ?
#
loop_
_entity_poly.entity_id
_entity_poly.type
_entity_poly.pdbx_seq_one_letter_code
_entity_poly.pdbx_strand_id
1 'polypeptide(L)'
;MLGDDAELTTAVLAAQDGDENAFRTVYRAVHPRLLGYIRTLVGDTEAEDVASEAWLQIARDLDRFDGDADRFRGWAARIARNRALDHVRMRGRRPAVGADETELTDKPATSDTAGEALEALATGHTMQLIAQLPQDQAEAVVLRVVVGLDAKTAADTLGKRPGAVRTAAHRGLKKLAELLGVDGEATGPDGTGEDVVPLDGVPPQRGRVPGSVTPGGVTQSRPRTQKDM
;
A
#
# COMPACT_ATOMS: atom_id res chain seq x y z
N MET A 1 13.11 12.44 -1.97
CA MET A 1 12.93 11.18 -2.74
C MET A 1 14.07 10.94 -3.72
N LEU A 2 14.20 11.64 -4.86
CA LEU A 2 15.29 11.36 -5.81
C LEU A 2 16.72 11.47 -5.21
N GLY A 3 16.93 12.39 -4.27
CA GLY A 3 18.19 12.49 -3.50
C GLY A 3 18.37 11.31 -2.55
N ASP A 4 17.37 11.06 -1.71
CA ASP A 4 17.36 9.97 -0.73
C ASP A 4 17.57 8.58 -1.36
N ASP A 5 17.07 8.35 -2.58
CA ASP A 5 17.23 7.07 -3.29
C ASP A 5 18.64 6.90 -3.87
N ALA A 6 19.27 7.98 -4.33
CA ALA A 6 20.68 7.94 -4.74
C ALA A 6 21.59 7.70 -3.54
N GLU A 7 21.33 8.39 -2.42
CA GLU A 7 22.05 8.19 -1.16
C GLU A 7 21.90 6.77 -0.63
N LEU A 8 20.68 6.21 -0.64
CA LEU A 8 20.43 4.83 -0.24
C LEU A 8 21.18 3.85 -1.16
N THR A 9 21.16 4.07 -2.47
CA THR A 9 21.89 3.22 -3.42
C THR A 9 23.39 3.22 -3.13
N THR A 10 23.99 4.40 -2.90
CA THR A 10 25.40 4.50 -2.52
C THR A 10 25.70 3.82 -1.18
N ALA A 11 24.83 4.00 -0.19
CA ALA A 11 24.99 3.36 1.12
C ALA A 11 24.89 1.83 1.04
N VAL A 12 24.01 1.28 0.19
CA VAL A 12 23.93 -0.16 -0.06
C VAL A 12 25.22 -0.69 -0.66
N LEU A 13 25.77 -0.02 -1.70
CA LEU A 13 27.02 -0.43 -2.33
C LEU A 13 28.20 -0.42 -1.33
N ALA A 14 28.34 0.63 -0.54
CA ALA A 14 29.41 0.69 0.48
C ALA A 14 29.21 -0.36 1.58
N ALA A 15 27.96 -0.65 1.97
CA ALA A 15 27.66 -1.70 2.94
C ALA A 15 27.99 -3.11 2.41
N GLN A 16 27.89 -3.34 1.09
CA GLN A 16 28.32 -4.59 0.46
C GLN A 16 29.83 -4.80 0.57
N ASP A 17 30.61 -3.71 0.54
CA ASP A 17 32.06 -3.72 0.73
C ASP A 17 32.48 -3.81 2.21
N GLY A 18 31.52 -3.93 3.13
CA GLY A 18 31.76 -4.10 4.57
C GLY A 18 31.79 -2.81 5.38
N ASP A 19 31.36 -1.67 4.82
CA ASP A 19 31.25 -0.42 5.58
C ASP A 19 30.06 -0.47 6.57
N GLU A 20 30.38 -0.61 7.87
CA GLU A 20 29.40 -0.66 8.95
C GLU A 20 28.59 0.65 9.10
N ASN A 21 29.19 1.81 8.80
CA ASN A 21 28.47 3.09 8.86
C ASN A 21 27.48 3.19 7.70
N ALA A 22 27.87 2.72 6.51
CA ALA A 22 26.96 2.64 5.38
C ALA A 22 25.78 1.69 5.68
N PHE A 23 26.05 0.52 6.28
CA PHE A 23 24.98 -0.39 6.70
C PHE A 23 24.03 0.26 7.72
N ARG A 24 24.55 1.05 8.67
CA ARG A 24 23.73 1.82 9.61
C ARG A 24 22.84 2.84 8.91
N THR A 25 23.35 3.51 7.87
CA THR A 25 22.56 4.43 7.04
C THR A 25 21.43 3.70 6.32
N VAL A 26 21.72 2.54 5.71
CA VAL A 26 20.71 1.68 5.07
C VAL A 26 19.64 1.26 6.09
N TYR A 27 20.05 0.80 7.28
CA TYR A 27 19.15 0.40 8.33
C TYR A 27 18.21 1.53 8.73
N ARG A 28 18.74 2.72 9.04
CA ARG A 28 17.91 3.89 9.43
C ARG A 28 16.93 4.30 8.34
N ALA A 29 17.33 4.25 7.07
CA ALA A 29 16.50 4.65 5.95
C ALA A 29 15.35 3.66 5.65
N VAL A 30 15.53 2.38 5.97
CA VAL A 30 14.60 1.31 5.55
C VAL A 30 13.82 0.71 6.72
N HIS A 31 14.42 0.60 7.90
CA HIS A 31 13.84 -0.09 9.04
C HIS A 31 12.45 0.42 9.46
N PRO A 32 12.18 1.74 9.58
CA PRO A 32 10.86 2.20 10.04
C PRO A 32 9.70 1.74 9.13
N ARG A 33 9.90 1.81 7.80
CA ARG A 33 8.90 1.38 6.82
C ARG A 33 8.79 -0.15 6.76
N LEU A 34 9.91 -0.85 6.89
CA LEU A 34 9.95 -2.31 6.91
C LEU A 34 9.27 -2.88 8.16
N LEU A 35 9.52 -2.28 9.33
CA LEU A 35 8.89 -2.65 10.59
C LEU A 35 7.38 -2.38 10.55
N GLY A 36 6.98 -1.22 10.03
CA GLY A 36 5.57 -0.92 9.76
C GLY A 36 4.90 -2.01 8.91
N TYR A 37 5.54 -2.41 7.81
CA TYR A 37 5.05 -3.50 6.98
C TYR A 37 4.92 -4.83 7.75
N ILE A 38 5.93 -5.21 8.51
CA ILE A 38 5.91 -6.45 9.30
C ILE A 38 4.77 -6.43 10.34
N ARG A 39 4.53 -5.30 11.01
CA ARG A 39 3.41 -5.14 11.95
C ARG A 39 2.05 -5.47 11.31
N THR A 40 1.85 -5.12 10.03
CA THR A 40 0.61 -5.46 9.32
C THR A 40 0.43 -6.96 9.05
N LEU A 41 1.50 -7.74 9.15
CA LEU A 41 1.50 -9.18 8.88
C LEU A 41 1.39 -10.02 10.16
N VAL A 42 2.06 -9.61 11.24
CA VAL A 42 2.19 -10.43 12.47
C VAL A 42 1.64 -9.75 13.73
N GLY A 43 1.21 -8.50 13.66
CA GLY A 43 0.84 -7.70 14.83
C GLY A 43 2.05 -7.04 15.48
N ASP A 44 1.79 -6.18 16.49
CA ASP A 44 2.83 -5.34 17.09
C ASP A 44 3.83 -6.13 17.96
N THR A 45 3.32 -7.06 18.77
CA THR A 45 4.12 -7.85 19.73
C THR A 45 5.23 -8.66 19.07
N GLU A 46 4.98 -9.24 17.89
CA GLU A 46 5.94 -10.12 17.21
C GLU A 46 6.79 -9.39 16.15
N ALA A 47 6.50 -8.11 15.89
CA ALA A 47 7.07 -7.42 14.74
C ALA A 47 8.58 -7.21 14.83
N GLU A 48 9.08 -6.87 16.02
CA GLU A 48 10.51 -6.61 16.25
C GLU A 48 11.36 -7.89 16.12
N ASP A 49 10.85 -9.02 16.59
CA ASP A 49 11.52 -10.32 16.46
C ASP A 49 11.62 -10.73 14.99
N VAL A 50 10.51 -10.64 14.26
CA VAL A 50 10.49 -10.93 12.81
C VAL A 50 11.36 -9.96 12.04
N ALA A 51 11.38 -8.67 12.41
CA ALA A 51 12.25 -7.67 11.80
C ALA A 51 13.73 -7.99 12.04
N SER A 52 14.09 -8.42 13.25
CA SER A 52 15.45 -8.82 13.60
C SER A 52 15.90 -10.00 12.73
N GLU A 53 15.07 -11.04 12.59
CA GLU A 53 15.37 -12.16 11.70
C GLU A 53 15.50 -11.75 10.22
N ALA A 54 14.66 -10.82 9.76
CA ALA A 54 14.72 -10.29 8.41
C ALA A 54 16.02 -9.52 8.17
N TRP A 55 16.42 -8.65 9.11
CA TRP A 55 17.68 -7.89 9.04
C TRP A 55 18.91 -8.80 9.11
N LEU A 56 18.87 -9.87 9.91
CA LEU A 56 19.92 -10.89 9.91
C LEU A 56 20.05 -11.61 8.57
N GLN A 57 18.95 -11.82 7.84
CA GLN A 57 19.01 -12.39 6.49
C GLN A 57 19.49 -11.35 5.47
N ILE A 58 19.00 -10.12 5.56
CA ILE A 58 19.43 -9.01 4.71
C ILE A 58 20.94 -8.84 4.81
N ALA A 59 21.50 -8.76 6.01
CA ALA A 59 22.94 -8.61 6.21
C ALA A 59 23.74 -9.78 5.63
N ARG A 60 23.23 -11.01 5.74
CA ARG A 60 23.91 -12.22 5.22
C ARG A 60 23.90 -12.33 3.70
N ASP A 61 22.87 -11.83 3.05
CA ASP A 61 22.68 -11.94 1.59
C ASP A 61 23.02 -10.62 0.87
N LEU A 62 23.43 -9.58 1.61
CA LEU A 62 23.65 -8.24 1.09
C LEU A 62 24.71 -8.22 -0.02
N ASP A 63 25.77 -9.01 0.15
CA ASP A 63 26.87 -9.18 -0.81
C ASP A 63 26.42 -9.63 -2.21
N ARG A 64 25.26 -10.30 -2.30
CA ARG A 64 24.69 -10.83 -3.56
C ARG A 64 23.59 -9.94 -4.13
N PHE A 65 23.19 -8.90 -3.41
CA PHE A 65 22.17 -7.98 -3.90
C PHE A 65 22.70 -7.20 -5.11
N ASP A 66 21.86 -6.97 -6.11
CA ASP A 66 22.16 -6.11 -7.25
C ASP A 66 20.91 -5.28 -7.58
N GLY A 67 21.10 -3.97 -7.69
CA GLY A 67 20.03 -3.02 -7.98
C GLY A 67 20.17 -1.67 -7.31
N ASP A 68 19.17 -0.83 -7.56
CA ASP A 68 19.00 0.49 -6.97
C ASP A 68 18.21 0.43 -5.65
N ALA A 69 17.99 1.59 -5.05
CA ALA A 69 17.16 1.77 -3.85
C ALA A 69 15.78 1.08 -3.94
N ASP A 70 15.08 1.20 -5.08
CA ASP A 70 13.76 0.59 -5.25
C ASP A 70 13.83 -0.94 -5.23
N ARG A 71 14.81 -1.51 -5.93
CA ARG A 71 15.07 -2.95 -5.91
C ARG A 71 15.47 -3.41 -4.51
N PHE A 72 16.26 -2.62 -3.79
CA PHE A 72 16.67 -2.94 -2.43
C PHE A 72 15.47 -2.99 -1.49
N ARG A 73 14.62 -1.95 -1.51
CA ARG A 73 13.39 -1.90 -0.72
C ARG A 73 12.46 -3.08 -1.05
N GLY A 74 12.32 -3.43 -2.33
CA GLY A 74 11.50 -4.55 -2.78
C GLY A 74 12.03 -5.91 -2.32
N TRP A 75 13.35 -6.09 -2.41
CA TRP A 75 14.05 -7.29 -1.96
C TRP A 75 13.98 -7.46 -0.43
N ALA A 76 14.25 -6.39 0.33
CA ALA A 76 14.12 -6.38 1.78
C ALA A 76 12.67 -6.68 2.22
N ALA A 77 11.69 -6.06 1.57
CA ALA A 77 10.27 -6.32 1.84
C ALA A 77 9.88 -7.79 1.55
N ARG A 78 10.45 -8.40 0.50
CA ARG A 78 10.25 -9.83 0.22
C ARG A 78 10.83 -10.71 1.32
N ILE A 79 12.04 -10.43 1.78
CA ILE A 79 12.67 -11.16 2.89
C ILE A 79 11.78 -11.05 4.14
N ALA A 80 11.39 -9.84 4.52
CA ALA A 80 10.53 -9.58 5.67
C ALA A 80 9.19 -10.32 5.57
N ARG A 81 8.54 -10.29 4.41
CA ARG A 81 7.29 -11.01 4.16
C ARG A 81 7.45 -12.51 4.37
N ASN A 82 8.53 -13.10 3.84
CA ASN A 82 8.78 -14.53 4.00
C ASN A 82 8.96 -14.89 5.49
N ARG A 83 9.70 -14.09 6.24
CA ARG A 83 9.88 -14.29 7.70
C ARG A 83 8.58 -14.17 8.48
N ALA A 84 7.78 -13.15 8.18
CA ALA A 84 6.46 -13.00 8.79
C ALA A 84 5.56 -14.22 8.52
N LEU A 85 5.51 -14.69 7.27
CA LEU A 85 4.71 -15.87 6.91
C LEU A 85 5.22 -17.16 7.56
N ASP A 86 6.53 -17.34 7.66
CA ASP A 86 7.12 -18.48 8.33
C ASP A 86 6.83 -18.45 9.83
N HIS A 87 6.93 -17.29 10.47
CA HIS A 87 6.56 -17.08 11.87
C HIS A 87 5.09 -17.46 12.12
N VAL A 88 4.15 -16.96 11.31
CA VAL A 88 2.72 -17.28 11.41
C VAL A 88 2.45 -18.78 11.23
N ARG A 89 3.12 -19.43 10.26
CA ARG A 89 3.02 -20.88 10.05
C ARG A 89 3.53 -21.69 11.24
N MET A 90 4.60 -21.24 11.89
CA MET A 90 5.16 -21.92 13.07
C MET A 90 4.23 -21.80 14.27
N ARG A 91 3.63 -20.62 14.51
CA ARG A 91 2.61 -20.42 15.55
C ARG A 91 1.40 -21.34 15.35
N GLY A 92 0.87 -21.42 14.13
CA GLY A 92 -0.29 -22.28 13.82
C GLY A 92 -0.07 -23.79 13.99
N ARG A 93 1.19 -24.25 14.10
CA ARG A 93 1.56 -25.66 14.34
C ARG A 93 1.75 -25.98 15.83
N ARG A 94 1.72 -24.98 16.72
CA ARG A 94 1.80 -25.16 18.17
C ARG A 94 0.37 -25.31 18.73
N PRO A 95 0.04 -26.34 19.55
CA PRO A 95 -1.24 -26.37 20.25
C PRO A 95 -1.39 -25.09 21.08
N ALA A 96 -2.50 -24.37 20.87
CA ALA A 96 -2.79 -23.15 21.61
C ALA A 96 -3.01 -23.50 23.08
N VAL A 97 -1.98 -23.29 23.91
CA VAL A 97 -2.16 -23.12 25.35
C VAL A 97 -2.56 -21.65 25.52
N GLY A 98 -3.74 -21.44 26.08
CA GLY A 98 -4.54 -20.23 25.96
C GLY A 98 -3.83 -18.92 26.31
N ALA A 99 -4.32 -17.85 25.68
CA ALA A 99 -4.14 -16.49 26.15
C ALA A 99 -5.43 -15.74 25.81
N ASP A 100 -6.23 -15.51 26.86
CA ASP A 100 -7.32 -14.54 26.88
C ASP A 100 -6.75 -13.10 26.81
N GLU A 101 -7.58 -12.27 26.19
CA GLU A 101 -7.72 -10.81 26.19
C GLU A 101 -6.70 -9.89 26.90
N THR A 102 -6.43 -8.82 26.13
CA THR A 102 -6.20 -7.42 26.51
C THR A 102 -4.87 -6.96 27.07
N GLU A 103 -4.47 -5.80 26.54
CA GLU A 103 -3.54 -4.80 27.08
C GLU A 103 -2.04 -5.00 26.80
N LEU A 104 -1.51 -4.21 25.86
CA LEU A 104 -0.59 -3.12 26.19
C LEU A 104 -0.38 -2.20 24.98
N THR A 105 -0.73 -0.93 25.15
CA THR A 105 -0.30 0.16 24.27
C THR A 105 1.13 0.50 24.65
N ASP A 106 2.11 -0.01 23.91
CA ASP A 106 3.51 0.30 24.20
C ASP A 106 3.89 1.67 23.65
N LYS A 107 4.54 2.47 24.50
CA LYS A 107 5.02 3.81 24.17
C LYS A 107 6.16 3.69 23.14
N PRO A 108 6.20 4.55 22.12
CA PRO A 108 7.32 4.55 21.18
C PRO A 108 8.62 4.89 21.89
N ALA A 109 9.67 4.12 21.57
CA ALA A 109 11.04 4.40 21.97
C ALA A 109 11.42 5.81 21.55
N THR A 110 12.02 6.55 22.48
CA THR A 110 12.41 7.95 22.33
C THR A 110 13.46 8.07 21.21
N SER A 111 13.04 8.52 20.03
CA SER A 111 13.96 8.90 18.94
C SER A 111 14.54 10.28 19.23
N ASP A 112 15.85 10.42 19.02
CA ASP A 112 16.65 11.58 19.40
C ASP A 112 16.59 12.68 18.31
N THR A 113 15.39 13.06 17.87
CA THR A 113 15.02 14.38 17.32
C THR A 113 13.48 14.50 17.24
N ALA A 114 12.92 15.67 17.56
CA ALA A 114 11.47 15.87 17.57
C ALA A 114 10.80 15.69 16.19
N GLY A 115 11.54 15.90 15.09
CA GLY A 115 11.07 15.72 13.72
C GLY A 115 10.91 14.25 13.32
N GLU A 116 11.91 13.42 13.61
CA GLU A 116 11.86 11.97 13.35
C GLU A 116 10.81 11.28 14.23
N ALA A 117 10.62 11.74 15.47
CA ALA A 117 9.58 11.23 16.35
C ALA A 117 8.16 11.50 15.80
N LEU A 118 7.92 12.69 15.24
CA LEU A 118 6.62 13.03 14.63
C LEU A 118 6.36 12.23 13.35
N GLU A 119 7.38 12.03 12.51
CA GLU A 119 7.26 11.19 11.31
C GLU A 119 7.05 9.72 11.66
N ALA A 120 7.74 9.22 12.70
CA ALA A 120 7.56 7.86 13.23
C ALA A 120 6.16 7.66 13.84
N LEU A 121 5.64 8.65 14.58
CA LEU A 121 4.28 8.64 15.13
C LEU A 121 3.21 8.69 14.04
N ALA A 122 3.38 9.56 13.03
CA ALA A 122 2.48 9.65 11.88
C ALA A 122 2.51 8.36 11.04
N THR A 123 3.69 7.76 10.87
CA THR A 123 3.85 6.45 10.24
C THR A 123 3.16 5.36 11.07
N GLY A 124 3.35 5.34 12.39
CA GLY A 124 2.73 4.38 13.30
C GLY A 124 1.20 4.38 13.23
N HIS A 125 0.57 5.55 13.30
CA HIS A 125 -0.88 5.68 13.18
C HIS A 125 -1.38 5.25 11.80
N THR A 126 -0.68 5.66 10.73
CA THR A 126 -0.99 5.25 9.35
C THR A 126 -0.94 3.73 9.20
N MET A 127 0.07 3.08 9.77
CA MET A 127 0.23 1.61 9.71
C MET A 127 -0.86 0.88 10.50
N GLN A 128 -1.31 1.42 11.64
CA GLN A 128 -2.43 0.86 12.41
C GLN A 128 -3.75 0.90 11.62
N LEU A 129 -4.01 1.99 10.87
CA LEU A 129 -5.17 2.06 9.99
C LEU A 129 -5.07 1.07 8.83
N ILE A 130 -3.90 0.95 8.22
CA ILE A 130 -3.64 -0.01 7.14
C ILE A 130 -3.85 -1.46 7.63
N ALA A 131 -3.47 -1.77 8.86
CA ALA A 131 -3.66 -3.10 9.46
C ALA A 131 -5.14 -3.52 9.60
N GLN A 132 -6.09 -2.59 9.52
CA GLN A 132 -7.53 -2.88 9.54
C GLN A 132 -8.08 -3.33 8.17
N LEU A 133 -7.29 -3.19 7.11
CA LEU A 133 -7.68 -3.63 5.77
C LEU A 133 -7.60 -5.17 5.65
N PRO A 134 -8.37 -5.78 4.72
CA PRO A 134 -8.08 -7.15 4.31
C PRO A 134 -6.61 -7.27 3.91
N GLN A 135 -5.93 -8.32 4.39
CA GLN A 135 -4.49 -8.50 4.25
C GLN A 135 -3.98 -8.25 2.82
N ASP A 136 -4.69 -8.76 1.82
CA ASP A 136 -4.38 -8.57 0.41
C ASP A 136 -4.32 -7.10 -0.04
N GLN A 137 -5.14 -6.24 0.56
CA GLN A 137 -5.19 -4.80 0.33
C GLN A 137 -4.14 -4.08 1.18
N ALA A 138 -4.00 -4.46 2.45
CA ALA A 138 -2.98 -3.92 3.36
C ALA A 138 -1.58 -4.07 2.75
N GLU A 139 -1.20 -5.29 2.36
CA GLU A 139 0.09 -5.58 1.74
C GLU A 139 0.31 -4.75 0.46
N ALA A 140 -0.71 -4.62 -0.39
CA ALA A 140 -0.62 -3.84 -1.62
C ALA A 140 -0.46 -2.33 -1.35
N VAL A 141 -1.18 -1.79 -0.37
CA VAL A 141 -1.08 -0.36 0.04
C VAL A 141 0.28 -0.08 0.64
N VAL A 142 0.76 -0.90 1.59
CA VAL A 142 2.07 -0.69 2.22
C VAL A 142 3.16 -0.70 1.18
N LEU A 143 3.23 -1.73 0.31
CA LEU A 143 4.31 -1.83 -0.67
C LEU A 143 4.30 -0.68 -1.68
N ARG A 144 3.12 -0.22 -2.11
CA ARG A 144 3.00 0.82 -3.15
C ARG A 144 3.11 2.25 -2.62
N VAL A 145 2.59 2.50 -1.43
CA VAL A 145 2.39 3.86 -0.90
C VAL A 145 3.37 4.17 0.22
N VAL A 146 3.60 3.22 1.13
CA VAL A 146 4.50 3.42 2.28
C VAL A 146 5.94 3.11 1.87
N VAL A 147 6.17 1.94 1.26
CA VAL A 147 7.51 1.54 0.80
C VAL A 147 7.88 2.25 -0.51
N GLY A 148 6.89 2.60 -1.34
CA GLY A 148 7.09 3.36 -2.58
C GLY A 148 7.42 2.51 -3.81
N LEU A 149 7.30 1.17 -3.73
CA LEU A 149 7.66 0.27 -4.82
C LEU A 149 6.76 0.48 -6.03
N ASP A 150 7.31 0.31 -7.24
CA ASP A 150 6.51 0.23 -8.46
C ASP A 150 5.53 -0.98 -8.44
N ALA A 151 4.53 -0.98 -9.34
CA ALA A 151 3.52 -2.04 -9.37
C ALA A 151 4.06 -3.42 -9.79
N LYS A 152 5.19 -3.47 -10.52
CA LYS A 152 5.84 -4.69 -10.95
C LYS A 152 6.64 -5.29 -9.81
N THR A 153 7.48 -4.50 -9.16
CA THR A 153 8.29 -4.89 -8.02
C THR A 153 7.40 -5.33 -6.84
N ALA A 154 6.33 -4.60 -6.55
CA ALA A 154 5.36 -5.03 -5.54
C ALA A 154 4.65 -6.35 -5.92
N ALA A 155 4.31 -6.55 -7.19
CA ALA A 155 3.74 -7.81 -7.68
C ALA A 155 4.70 -8.99 -7.50
N ASP A 156 5.97 -8.80 -7.82
CA ASP A 156 7.00 -9.79 -7.64
C ASP A 156 7.16 -10.13 -6.15
N THR A 157 7.10 -9.15 -5.24
CA THR A 157 7.13 -9.37 -3.78
C THR A 157 5.92 -10.16 -3.28
N LEU A 158 4.73 -9.89 -3.82
CA LEU A 158 3.48 -10.54 -3.39
C LEU A 158 3.18 -11.86 -4.11
N GLY A 159 3.93 -12.21 -5.15
CA GLY A 159 3.61 -13.36 -6.02
C GLY A 159 2.31 -13.16 -6.81
N LYS A 160 1.99 -11.92 -7.20
CA LYS A 160 0.75 -11.54 -7.87
C LYS A 160 1.03 -10.94 -9.25
N ARG A 161 -0.02 -10.71 -10.06
CA ARG A 161 0.09 -9.93 -11.30
C ARG A 161 0.10 -8.41 -10.97
N PRO A 162 0.85 -7.56 -11.70
CA PRO A 162 0.86 -6.11 -11.47
C PRO A 162 -0.53 -5.47 -11.49
N GLY A 163 -1.43 -5.95 -12.36
CA GLY A 163 -2.82 -5.50 -12.39
C GLY A 163 -3.59 -5.79 -11.09
N ALA A 164 -3.38 -6.96 -10.49
CA ALA A 164 -4.01 -7.33 -9.22
C ALA A 164 -3.52 -6.44 -8.07
N VAL A 165 -2.22 -6.11 -8.05
CA VAL A 165 -1.65 -5.19 -7.06
C VAL A 165 -2.25 -3.79 -7.17
N ARG A 166 -2.39 -3.24 -8.38
CA ARG A 166 -3.03 -1.92 -8.58
C ARG A 166 -4.46 -1.91 -8.06
N THR A 167 -5.24 -2.94 -8.40
CA THR A 167 -6.63 -3.06 -7.94
C THR A 167 -6.72 -3.19 -6.43
N ALA A 168 -5.87 -4.02 -5.81
CA ALA A 168 -5.84 -4.20 -4.36
C ALA A 168 -5.44 -2.91 -3.63
N ALA A 169 -4.40 -2.22 -4.10
CA ALA A 169 -3.97 -0.94 -3.54
C ALA A 169 -5.07 0.13 -3.66
N HIS A 170 -5.73 0.24 -4.82
CA HIS A 170 -6.83 1.18 -5.01
C HIS A 170 -8.00 0.91 -4.06
N ARG A 171 -8.40 -0.36 -3.91
CA ARG A 171 -9.47 -0.75 -2.96
C ARG A 171 -9.08 -0.46 -1.52
N GLY A 172 -7.83 -0.74 -1.14
CA GLY A 172 -7.33 -0.43 0.20
C GLY A 172 -7.34 1.06 0.50
N LEU A 173 -6.84 1.89 -0.44
CA LEU A 173 -6.86 3.34 -0.29
C LEU A 173 -8.28 3.90 -0.17
N LYS A 174 -9.22 3.41 -0.98
CA LYS A 174 -10.64 3.80 -0.86
C LYS A 174 -11.19 3.47 0.53
N LYS A 175 -10.93 2.27 1.04
CA LYS A 175 -11.39 1.87 2.37
C LYS A 175 -10.75 2.67 3.50
N LEU A 176 -9.49 3.09 3.34
CA LEU A 176 -8.84 4.01 4.29
C LEU A 176 -9.49 5.40 4.27
N ALA A 177 -9.86 5.92 3.08
CA ALA A 177 -10.58 7.18 2.98
C ALA A 177 -11.94 7.12 3.68
N GLU A 178 -12.67 6.01 3.52
CA GLU A 178 -13.92 5.73 4.25
C GLU A 178 -13.70 5.71 5.78
N LEU A 179 -12.65 5.04 6.27
CA LEU A 179 -12.31 4.97 7.70
C LEU A 179 -11.93 6.33 8.30
N LEU A 180 -11.30 7.20 7.49
CA LEU A 180 -10.88 8.54 7.90
C LEU A 180 -12.00 9.58 7.77
N GLY A 181 -13.19 9.21 7.28
CA GLY A 181 -14.31 10.13 7.07
C GLY A 181 -14.11 11.14 5.93
N VAL A 182 -13.08 10.95 5.10
CA VAL A 182 -12.71 11.90 4.02
C VAL A 182 -13.76 11.94 2.90
N ASP A 183 -14.58 10.89 2.77
CA ASP A 183 -15.68 10.83 1.81
C ASP A 183 -16.99 11.47 2.33
N GLY A 184 -17.01 12.00 3.57
CA GLY A 184 -18.19 12.52 4.25
C GLY A 184 -18.38 14.05 4.26
N GLU A 185 -17.43 14.83 3.74
CA GLU A 185 -17.40 16.29 3.92
C GLU A 185 -17.60 17.10 2.62
N ALA A 186 -18.47 16.62 1.73
CA ALA A 186 -18.93 17.36 0.55
C ALA A 186 -20.46 17.58 0.50
N THR A 187 -21.17 17.46 1.62
CA THR A 187 -22.58 17.86 1.71
C THR A 187 -22.91 18.32 3.12
N GLY A 188 -22.79 19.63 3.35
CA GLY A 188 -23.53 20.29 4.42
C GLY A 188 -24.87 20.78 3.86
N PRO A 189 -26.01 20.21 4.28
CA PRO A 189 -27.29 20.88 4.20
C PRO A 189 -27.49 21.60 5.53
N ASP A 190 -27.28 22.91 5.59
CA ASP A 190 -28.20 23.74 6.38
C ASP A 190 -28.04 25.23 6.11
N GLY A 191 -29.19 25.82 5.83
CA GLY A 191 -29.46 27.23 5.59
C GLY A 191 -30.97 27.40 5.52
N THR A 192 -31.67 26.91 6.55
CA THR A 192 -33.03 27.33 6.93
C THR A 192 -33.04 28.85 7.12
N GLY A 193 -33.99 29.66 6.68
CA GLY A 193 -35.22 29.50 5.92
C GLY A 193 -35.88 30.89 5.90
N GLU A 194 -36.64 31.22 4.86
CA GLU A 194 -37.66 32.27 4.95
C GLU A 194 -38.77 31.95 3.94
N ASP A 195 -39.97 31.75 4.48
CA ASP A 195 -41.24 31.59 3.78
C ASP A 195 -41.55 32.79 2.88
N VAL A 196 -42.26 32.58 1.74
CA VAL A 196 -43.49 33.29 1.34
C VAL A 196 -44.11 32.64 0.07
N VAL A 197 -45.20 31.90 0.30
CA VAL A 197 -46.52 31.87 -0.38
C VAL A 197 -46.66 31.38 -1.86
N PRO A 198 -47.62 30.48 -2.16
CA PRO A 198 -47.82 29.85 -3.47
C PRO A 198 -48.79 30.64 -4.38
N LEU A 199 -48.62 30.51 -5.70
CA LEU A 199 -49.66 30.91 -6.66
C LEU A 199 -49.89 29.81 -7.71
N ASP A 200 -51.16 29.42 -7.76
CA ASP A 200 -51.80 28.45 -8.65
C ASP A 200 -51.53 28.66 -10.15
N GLY A 201 -51.54 27.57 -10.91
CA GLY A 201 -51.78 27.62 -12.35
C GLY A 201 -51.40 26.35 -13.12
N VAL A 202 -52.36 25.47 -13.34
CA VAL A 202 -52.31 24.30 -14.26
C VAL A 202 -53.64 24.33 -15.05
N PRO A 203 -53.79 23.81 -16.29
CA PRO A 203 -52.93 23.57 -17.48
C PRO A 203 -53.67 24.12 -18.77
N PRO A 204 -53.74 23.51 -19.99
CA PRO A 204 -52.92 22.52 -20.73
C PRO A 204 -52.64 22.90 -22.22
N GLN A 205 -51.74 22.17 -22.92
CA GLN A 205 -52.06 21.35 -24.13
C GLN A 205 -50.87 21.06 -25.08
N ARG A 206 -50.75 19.75 -25.38
CA ARG A 206 -50.59 19.06 -26.67
C ARG A 206 -49.48 19.47 -27.66
N GLY A 207 -48.69 18.45 -28.01
CA GLY A 207 -48.13 18.26 -29.35
C GLY A 207 -47.38 16.93 -29.46
N ARG A 208 -47.95 15.95 -30.16
CA ARG A 208 -47.40 14.60 -30.38
C ARG A 208 -47.00 14.44 -31.85
N VAL A 209 -45.83 13.83 -32.10
CA VAL A 209 -45.35 12.99 -33.24
C VAL A 209 -45.21 13.63 -34.65
N PRO A 210 -44.57 12.96 -35.65
CA PRO A 210 -43.35 12.12 -35.71
C PRO A 210 -42.47 12.39 -36.97
N GLY A 211 -41.31 11.72 -37.13
CA GLY A 211 -40.66 11.50 -38.44
C GLY A 211 -39.44 10.60 -38.30
N SER A 212 -39.53 9.29 -38.58
CA SER A 212 -39.34 8.58 -39.87
C SER A 212 -37.90 8.63 -40.41
N VAL A 213 -37.11 7.57 -40.21
CA VAL A 213 -36.78 6.46 -41.15
C VAL A 213 -35.45 6.67 -41.93
N THR A 214 -34.55 5.71 -41.65
CA THR A 214 -33.38 5.08 -42.30
C THR A 214 -33.34 5.06 -43.86
N PRO A 215 -32.41 4.34 -44.56
CA PRO A 215 -31.00 3.96 -44.35
C PRO A 215 -30.11 4.22 -45.60
N GLY A 216 -28.79 4.09 -45.47
CA GLY A 216 -27.88 3.79 -46.60
C GLY A 216 -26.47 3.57 -46.05
N GLY A 217 -25.70 2.52 -46.33
CA GLY A 217 -25.77 1.53 -47.39
C GLY A 217 -24.34 1.32 -47.90
N VAL A 218 -23.72 0.19 -47.51
CA VAL A 218 -22.76 -0.66 -48.27
C VAL A 218 -21.55 0.06 -48.92
N THR A 219 -20.28 -0.34 -48.68
CA THR A 219 -19.67 -1.45 -49.43
C THR A 219 -18.25 -1.79 -48.92
N GLN A 220 -18.05 -3.10 -48.88
CA GLN A 220 -16.87 -3.97 -48.79
C GLN A 220 -15.45 -3.42 -49.10
N SER A 221 -14.45 -3.96 -48.39
CA SER A 221 -13.43 -4.85 -48.99
C SER A 221 -12.54 -5.52 -47.94
N ARG A 222 -12.59 -6.86 -47.90
CA ARG A 222 -11.46 -7.78 -47.67
C ARG A 222 -11.05 -8.32 -49.06
N PRO A 223 -9.92 -9.04 -49.32
CA PRO A 223 -9.13 -9.86 -48.39
C PRO A 223 -7.59 -9.92 -48.69
N ARG A 224 -6.92 -10.94 -48.08
CA ARG A 224 -5.63 -11.61 -48.46
C ARG A 224 -4.33 -10.96 -47.93
N THR A 225 -3.33 -11.67 -47.37
CA THR A 225 -2.81 -13.07 -47.51
C THR A 225 -2.01 -13.40 -46.21
N GLN A 226 -2.06 -14.60 -45.59
CA GLN A 226 -1.09 -15.73 -45.69
C GLN A 226 0.38 -15.28 -45.97
N LYS A 227 1.48 -15.82 -45.45
CA LYS A 227 1.85 -17.12 -44.87
C LYS A 227 3.36 -17.03 -44.51
N ASP A 228 3.77 -17.73 -43.46
CA ASP A 228 5.11 -18.25 -43.09
C ASP A 228 6.37 -17.36 -43.10
N MET A 229 7.00 -17.27 -41.92
CA MET A 229 8.33 -17.85 -41.66
C MET A 229 8.55 -18.05 -40.15
#